data_AF-A0A957QFB6-F1
#
_entry.id   AF-A0A957QFB6-F1
#
_cell.length_a   1.000
_cell.length_b   1.000
_cell.length_c   1.000
_cell.angle_alpha   90.00
_cell.angle_beta   90.00
_cell.angle_gamma   90.00
#
_symmetry.space_group_name_H-M   'P 1'
#
loop_
_entity.id
_entity.type
_entity.pdbx_description
1 polymer ?
#
loop_
_entity_poly.entity_id
_entity_poly.type
_entity_poly.pdbx_seq_one_letter_code
_entity_poly.pdbx_strand_id
1 'polypeptide(L)'
;MPSAQPATMVGGWTPPATAVVPRLVVRTGRDDGKELALVEGREVMIGRDAASEFALTDARVSSRHARVRLDGEHLLVEDLGSANGTIVDGKRITGSEYAGESSEIQVGETVIVFTRQPSSFYASSPSPTLVGAAIPQIDQRAVAEAVEHAVEARERQDRPKTLMYTAIGGVVAIAIGVGLAAFFLRPTSDGSLKESDIVDREKFATLRIDAYDPNGDIFSGGSGSIIDLDKGFVLTNNHVASVGALKVFSEITKDSIDAELVAAAPCDDLALVRVPGLKDAVEGLRQVTFGDIAALKQGERVTALGYPGAAEGFLGRSLSATTGVVSKVKTVYDQPGSGLPFLINVIQTDAAINPGNSGGPLLNLNGEVIGVNFAIRSEVRANSGVGFAIPVSVVHRVVPALIDQGYFNYPYLGIAGSTINPIIAERQELPEGMLGVFVSQIAGTPARNAGIEENDIILGIDDVEVRSFEDLIGYLITSTEPGQDVNLRVYRDGEEQIIELTVGERPR
;
A
#
# COMPACT_ATOMS: atom_id res chain seq x y z
N MET A 1 -20.96 48.80 -16.55
CA MET A 1 -20.98 48.74 -15.07
C MET A 1 -22.33 49.29 -14.62
N PRO A 2 -23.22 48.42 -14.15
CA PRO A 2 -23.45 48.38 -12.71
C PRO A 2 -23.30 46.97 -12.12
N SER A 3 -23.03 46.99 -10.81
CA SER A 3 -22.53 45.97 -9.91
C SER A 3 -23.46 44.78 -9.68
N ALA A 4 -22.91 43.56 -9.78
CA ALA A 4 -23.53 42.35 -9.25
C ALA A 4 -23.28 42.25 -7.73
N GLN A 5 -24.35 41.98 -6.98
CA GLN A 5 -24.30 41.66 -5.55
C GLN A 5 -23.73 40.25 -5.31
N PRO A 6 -23.06 40.00 -4.17
CA PRO A 6 -22.56 38.66 -3.83
C PRO A 6 -23.70 37.77 -3.32
N ALA A 7 -23.70 36.51 -3.77
CA ALA A 7 -24.60 35.47 -3.29
C ALA A 7 -24.24 35.06 -1.85
N THR A 8 -25.25 34.99 -1.00
CA THR A 8 -25.23 34.51 0.39
C THR A 8 -24.88 33.02 0.47
N MET A 9 -23.84 32.70 1.22
CA MET A 9 -23.49 31.34 1.66
C MET A 9 -24.44 30.93 2.80
N VAL A 10 -25.12 29.79 2.66
CA VAL A 10 -25.92 29.16 3.73
C VAL A 10 -25.35 27.77 3.99
N GLY A 11 -25.04 27.49 5.27
CA GLY A 11 -24.84 26.14 5.81
C GLY A 11 -23.40 25.79 6.14
N GLY A 12 -22.94 26.17 7.34
CA GLY A 12 -21.71 25.60 7.92
C GLY A 12 -21.94 24.14 8.29
N TRP A 13 -21.16 23.24 7.67
CA TRP A 13 -21.04 21.85 8.07
C TRP A 13 -20.04 21.75 9.22
N THR A 14 -20.50 21.29 10.39
CA THR A 14 -19.62 20.92 11.50
C THR A 14 -19.37 19.42 11.41
N PRO A 15 -18.12 18.95 11.26
CA PRO A 15 -17.83 17.52 11.27
C PRO A 15 -18.18 16.90 12.64
N PRO A 16 -18.68 15.66 12.69
CA PRO A 16 -18.92 14.97 13.95
C PRO A 16 -17.60 14.79 14.71
N ALA A 17 -17.62 15.00 16.03
CA ALA A 17 -16.47 14.80 16.89
C ALA A 17 -15.92 13.38 16.72
N THR A 18 -14.69 13.27 16.25
CA THR A 18 -13.97 12.00 16.09
C THR A 18 -13.91 11.30 17.46
N ALA A 19 -14.47 10.10 17.56
CA ALA A 19 -14.46 9.34 18.80
C ALA A 19 -13.01 9.06 19.21
N VAL A 20 -12.60 9.64 20.33
CA VAL A 20 -11.29 9.45 20.93
C VAL A 20 -11.26 8.07 21.58
N VAL A 21 -10.38 7.18 21.09
CA VAL A 21 -10.23 5.82 21.64
C VAL A 21 -9.11 5.80 22.68
N PRO A 22 -9.40 5.48 23.95
CA PRO A 22 -8.39 5.37 25.00
C PRO A 22 -7.38 4.25 24.72
N ARG A 23 -6.09 4.49 24.97
CA ARG A 23 -4.99 3.58 24.61
C ARG A 23 -3.91 3.49 25.68
N LEU A 24 -3.22 2.36 25.73
CA LEU A 24 -1.88 2.24 26.29
C LEU A 24 -0.85 2.40 25.18
N VAL A 25 0.21 3.15 25.42
CA VAL A 25 1.30 3.39 24.45
C VAL A 25 2.63 3.24 25.16
N VAL A 26 3.48 2.32 24.72
CA VAL A 26 4.87 2.25 25.21
C VAL A 26 5.65 3.44 24.66
N ARG A 27 6.33 4.18 25.54
CA ARG A 27 7.13 5.38 25.22
C ARG A 27 8.64 5.18 25.31
N THR A 28 9.06 4.18 26.09
CA THR A 28 10.47 3.84 26.25
C THR A 28 10.60 2.36 26.51
N GLY A 29 11.71 1.78 26.09
CA GLY A 29 12.00 0.35 26.26
C GLY A 29 12.11 -0.36 24.91
N ARG A 30 12.21 -1.69 24.93
CA ARG A 30 12.39 -2.49 23.69
C ARG A 30 11.14 -2.55 22.83
N ASP A 31 9.97 -2.33 23.42
CA ASP A 31 8.68 -2.35 22.75
C ASP A 31 8.15 -0.93 22.47
N ASP A 32 9.04 0.07 22.38
CA ASP A 32 8.66 1.47 22.12
C ASP A 32 7.75 1.60 20.89
N GLY A 33 6.70 2.42 21.03
CA GLY A 33 5.64 2.56 20.02
C GLY A 33 4.59 1.45 20.00
N LYS A 34 4.70 0.39 20.83
CA LYS A 34 3.64 -0.60 20.97
C LYS A 34 2.39 0.02 21.60
N GLU A 35 1.24 -0.18 20.97
CA GLU A 35 -0.05 0.34 21.46
C GLU A 35 -1.09 -0.75 21.67
N LEU A 36 -2.05 -0.48 22.56
CA LEU A 36 -3.26 -1.28 22.72
C LEU A 36 -4.45 -0.37 23.01
N ALA A 37 -5.51 -0.49 22.21
CA ALA A 37 -6.77 0.18 22.46
C ALA A 37 -7.49 -0.48 23.65
N LEU A 38 -8.04 0.35 24.53
CA LEU A 38 -8.78 -0.08 25.70
C LEU A 38 -10.28 -0.03 25.43
N VAL A 39 -10.98 -1.02 25.97
CA VAL A 39 -12.45 -1.10 25.94
C VAL A 39 -12.94 -0.96 27.38
N GLU A 40 -13.98 -0.15 27.57
CA GLU A 40 -14.56 0.12 28.89
C GLU A 40 -14.87 -1.18 29.64
N GLY A 41 -14.43 -1.27 30.90
CA GLY A 41 -14.65 -2.42 31.77
C GLY A 41 -13.84 -3.68 31.43
N ARG A 42 -13.11 -3.74 30.31
CA ARG A 42 -12.26 -4.88 29.96
C ARG A 42 -10.93 -4.82 30.72
N GLU A 43 -10.55 -5.92 31.36
CA GLU A 43 -9.23 -6.08 31.94
C GLU A 43 -8.18 -6.42 30.87
N VAL A 44 -6.99 -5.83 31.00
CA VAL A 44 -5.83 -6.08 30.15
C VAL A 44 -4.67 -6.51 31.04
N MET A 45 -4.08 -7.67 30.75
CA MET A 45 -2.87 -8.13 31.41
C MET A 45 -1.63 -7.52 30.75
N ILE A 46 -0.75 -6.93 31.55
CA ILE A 46 0.58 -6.46 31.15
C ILE A 46 1.61 -7.42 31.74
N GLY A 47 2.48 -7.97 30.90
CA GLY A 47 3.48 -8.92 31.37
C GLY A 47 4.35 -9.50 30.27
N ARG A 48 5.36 -10.28 30.61
CA ARG A 48 6.24 -10.95 29.63
C ARG A 48 5.65 -12.25 29.08
N ASP A 49 4.61 -12.79 29.70
CA ASP A 49 3.91 -13.96 29.18
C ASP A 49 3.25 -13.62 27.84
N ALA A 50 3.47 -14.46 26.83
CA ALA A 50 2.89 -14.31 25.50
C ALA A 50 1.35 -14.39 25.51
N ALA A 51 0.76 -14.97 26.56
CA ALA A 51 -0.68 -14.98 26.78
C ALA A 51 -1.24 -13.66 27.34
N SER A 52 -0.39 -12.70 27.71
CA SER A 52 -0.84 -11.37 28.17
C SER A 52 -1.32 -10.55 26.99
N GLU A 53 -2.47 -9.89 27.11
CA GLU A 53 -3.02 -9.02 26.05
C GLU A 53 -2.06 -7.88 25.69
N PHE A 54 -1.27 -7.40 26.67
CA PHE A 54 -0.18 -6.47 26.45
C PHE A 54 1.18 -7.09 26.83
N ALA A 55 1.61 -8.05 26.01
CA ALA A 55 2.88 -8.74 26.20
C ALA A 55 4.11 -7.84 25.96
N LEU A 56 5.09 -7.80 26.87
CA LEU A 56 6.30 -6.99 26.74
C LEU A 56 7.57 -7.87 26.66
N THR A 57 8.56 -7.43 25.89
CA THR A 57 9.84 -8.14 25.70
C THR A 57 10.92 -7.73 26.71
N ASP A 58 10.62 -6.74 27.54
CA ASP A 58 11.48 -6.30 28.64
C ASP A 58 11.73 -7.43 29.67
N ALA A 59 13.00 -7.79 29.83
CA ALA A 59 13.42 -8.89 30.71
C ALA A 59 13.16 -8.61 32.20
N ARG A 60 13.01 -7.34 32.59
CA ARG A 60 12.68 -6.93 33.96
C ARG A 60 11.17 -6.90 34.21
N VAL A 61 10.34 -7.14 33.20
CA VAL A 61 8.90 -7.31 33.36
C VAL A 61 8.59 -8.75 33.80
N SER A 62 7.89 -8.91 34.92
CA SER A 62 7.35 -10.20 35.38
C SER A 62 6.39 -10.82 34.35
N SER A 63 6.25 -12.15 34.35
CA SER A 63 5.39 -12.86 33.40
C SER A 63 3.94 -12.33 33.40
N ARG A 64 3.41 -12.06 34.60
CA ARG A 64 2.18 -11.28 34.83
C ARG A 64 2.56 -10.14 35.77
N HIS A 65 2.67 -8.94 35.26
CA HIS A 65 3.26 -7.81 35.99
C HIS A 65 2.18 -6.93 36.62
N ALA A 66 1.30 -6.41 35.78
CA ALA A 66 0.23 -5.53 36.17
C ALA A 66 -1.04 -5.87 35.40
N ARG A 67 -2.18 -5.47 35.94
CA ARG A 67 -3.46 -5.50 35.26
C ARG A 67 -3.96 -4.07 35.16
N VAL A 68 -4.56 -3.72 34.02
CA VAL A 68 -5.24 -2.44 33.87
C VAL A 68 -6.68 -2.62 33.39
N ARG A 69 -7.55 -1.70 33.78
CA ARG A 69 -8.96 -1.67 33.34
C ARG A 69 -9.41 -0.22 33.21
N LEU A 70 -10.04 0.08 32.08
CA LEU A 70 -10.67 1.39 31.87
C LEU A 70 -11.92 1.49 32.76
N ASP A 71 -12.02 2.57 33.52
CA ASP A 71 -13.12 2.86 34.46
C ASP A 71 -13.52 4.34 34.36
N GLY A 72 -14.55 4.60 33.55
CA GLY A 72 -15.00 5.95 33.23
C GLY A 72 -13.93 6.72 32.46
N GLU A 73 -13.42 7.82 33.02
CA GLU A 73 -12.33 8.61 32.43
C GLU A 73 -10.93 8.16 32.86
N HIS A 74 -10.84 7.28 33.85
CA HIS A 74 -9.59 6.88 34.49
C HIS A 74 -9.17 5.48 34.08
N LEU A 75 -7.89 5.18 34.27
CA LEU A 75 -7.36 3.83 34.14
C LEU A 75 -7.05 3.28 35.53
N LEU A 76 -7.72 2.22 35.94
CA LEU A 76 -7.36 1.50 37.15
C LEU A 76 -6.15 0.60 36.86
N VAL A 77 -5.06 0.78 37.59
CA VAL A 77 -3.81 0.01 37.46
C VAL A 77 -3.57 -0.79 38.73
N GLU A 78 -3.42 -2.11 38.62
CA GLU A 78 -3.18 -3.03 39.73
C GLU A 78 -1.83 -3.74 39.55
N ASP A 79 -0.93 -3.63 40.53
CA ASP A 79 0.28 -4.45 40.58
C ASP A 79 -0.06 -5.87 41.07
N LEU A 80 0.33 -6.89 40.30
CA LEU A 80 0.01 -8.29 40.58
C LEU A 80 1.08 -9.00 41.44
N GLY A 81 1.79 -8.24 42.29
CA GLY A 81 2.94 -8.74 43.05
C GLY A 81 4.18 -8.90 42.18
N SER A 82 4.42 -7.94 41.29
CA SER A 82 5.53 -8.01 40.34
C SER A 82 6.88 -7.90 41.07
N ALA A 83 7.91 -8.56 40.51
CA ALA A 83 9.22 -8.65 41.15
C ALA A 83 9.92 -7.28 41.28
N ASN A 84 9.64 -6.37 40.34
CA ASN A 84 10.23 -5.04 40.29
C ASN A 84 9.24 -3.92 40.65
N GLY A 85 7.99 -4.27 40.96
CA GLY A 85 6.85 -3.39 41.25
C GLY A 85 6.42 -2.51 40.08
N THR A 86 5.15 -2.12 40.10
CA THR A 86 4.57 -1.13 39.18
C THR A 86 4.69 0.27 39.77
N ILE A 87 5.04 1.25 38.94
CA ILE A 87 5.11 2.67 39.32
C ILE A 87 4.12 3.43 38.45
N VAL A 88 3.28 4.25 39.06
CA VAL A 88 2.34 5.15 38.38
C VAL A 88 2.71 6.58 38.74
N ASP A 89 3.02 7.41 37.74
CA ASP A 89 3.43 8.82 37.90
C ASP A 89 4.55 9.01 38.94
N GLY A 90 5.57 8.16 38.87
CA GLY A 90 6.73 8.18 39.77
C GLY A 90 6.47 7.60 41.18
N LYS A 91 5.23 7.24 41.52
CA LYS A 91 4.87 6.60 42.79
C LYS A 91 4.74 5.09 42.60
N ARG A 92 5.52 4.32 43.36
CA ARG A 92 5.35 2.86 43.42
C ARG A 92 4.01 2.52 44.08
N ILE A 93 3.22 1.68 43.44
CA ILE A 93 1.91 1.25 43.94
C ILE A 93 2.03 -0.13 44.61
N THR A 94 1.15 -0.39 45.57
CA THR A 94 0.98 -1.71 46.21
C THR A 94 -0.50 -2.03 46.19
N GLY A 95 -0.95 -2.80 45.19
CA GLY A 95 -2.37 -3.01 44.89
C GLY A 95 -2.85 -2.12 43.74
N SER A 96 -4.06 -1.57 43.83
CA SER A 96 -4.67 -0.77 42.76
C SER A 96 -4.55 0.74 42.97
N GLU A 97 -4.26 1.49 41.91
CA GLU A 97 -4.23 2.95 41.88
C GLU A 97 -4.95 3.45 40.61
N TYR A 98 -5.62 4.59 40.68
CA TYR A 98 -6.20 5.24 39.49
C TYR A 98 -5.15 6.14 38.82
N ALA A 99 -4.98 5.95 37.52
CA ALA A 99 -4.15 6.76 36.65
C ALA A 99 -5.03 7.72 35.84
N GLY A 100 -4.59 8.97 35.74
CA GLY A 100 -5.27 10.05 35.01
C GLY A 100 -4.95 10.06 33.52
N GLU A 101 -5.55 10.99 32.78
CA GLU A 101 -5.25 11.18 31.36
C GLU A 101 -3.77 11.53 31.19
N SER A 102 -3.04 10.68 30.47
CA SER A 102 -1.60 10.80 30.21
C SER A 102 -0.66 10.42 31.35
N SER A 103 -1.16 9.67 32.33
CA SER A 103 -0.33 9.07 33.37
C SER A 103 0.68 8.08 32.78
N GLU A 104 1.87 8.09 33.36
CA GLU A 104 2.97 7.17 33.06
C GLU A 104 2.93 5.96 34.01
N ILE A 105 2.93 4.77 33.44
CA ILE A 105 2.96 3.49 34.12
C ILE A 105 4.29 2.83 33.76
N GLN A 106 5.19 2.75 34.71
CA GLN A 106 6.48 2.09 34.53
C GLN A 106 6.44 0.67 35.07
N VAL A 107 6.80 -0.29 34.21
CA VAL A 107 6.97 -1.72 34.51
C VAL A 107 8.34 -2.16 34.01
N GLY A 108 9.23 -2.58 34.91
CA GLY A 108 10.62 -2.87 34.53
C GLY A 108 11.38 -1.61 34.08
N GLU A 109 11.92 -1.60 32.86
CA GLU A 109 12.50 -0.45 32.16
C GLU A 109 11.52 0.21 31.19
N THR A 110 10.35 -0.39 30.99
CA THR A 110 9.33 0.06 30.04
C THR A 110 8.43 1.10 30.68
N VAL A 111 8.25 2.24 30.00
CA VAL A 111 7.27 3.28 30.39
C VAL A 111 6.10 3.23 29.42
N ILE A 112 4.90 3.12 29.96
CA ILE A 112 3.63 3.04 29.24
C ILE A 112 2.81 4.27 29.58
N VAL A 113 2.34 5.00 28.59
CA VAL A 113 1.44 6.14 28.78
C VAL A 113 0.01 5.71 28.47
N PHE A 114 -0.90 5.97 29.38
CA PHE A 114 -2.34 5.89 29.11
C PHE A 114 -2.80 7.20 28.46
N THR A 115 -3.30 7.18 27.22
CA THR A 115 -3.74 8.40 26.53
C THR A 115 -5.13 8.26 25.93
N ARG A 116 -5.86 9.37 25.99
CA ARG A 116 -7.12 9.62 25.28
C ARG A 116 -6.91 10.74 24.25
N GLN A 117 -5.76 10.82 23.63
CA GLN A 117 -5.52 11.76 22.55
C GLN A 117 -5.17 10.99 21.28
N PRO A 118 -5.55 11.49 20.08
CA PRO A 118 -4.91 11.01 18.86
C PRO A 118 -3.40 11.17 19.02
N SER A 119 -2.64 10.21 18.52
CA SER A 119 -1.22 9.98 18.81
C SER A 119 -0.25 11.13 18.48
N SER A 120 -0.74 12.29 18.03
CA SER A 120 0.01 13.48 17.65
C SER A 120 0.45 14.39 18.81
N PHE A 121 0.11 14.12 20.07
CA PHE A 121 0.28 15.13 21.15
C PHE A 121 1.40 14.94 22.18
N TYR A 122 2.21 13.87 22.10
CA TYR A 122 3.36 13.70 23.02
C TYR A 122 4.67 13.67 22.26
N ALA A 123 5.07 14.85 21.76
CA ALA A 123 6.40 15.12 21.25
C ALA A 123 6.99 16.38 21.92
N SER A 124 7.02 16.41 23.25
CA SER A 124 7.80 17.43 23.96
C SER A 124 8.15 17.00 25.39
N SER A 125 9.38 16.52 25.59
CA SER A 125 10.22 16.74 26.79
C SER A 125 11.64 16.19 26.56
N PRO A 126 12.67 16.72 27.26
CA PRO A 126 13.97 17.04 26.68
C PRO A 126 14.91 15.84 26.57
N SER A 127 15.76 15.90 25.55
CA SER A 127 16.84 14.95 25.28
C SER A 127 17.72 14.73 26.52
N PRO A 128 18.08 13.48 26.87
CA PRO A 128 19.23 13.26 27.73
C PRO A 128 20.48 13.64 26.94
N THR A 129 21.27 14.56 27.50
CA THR A 129 22.61 14.88 27.02
C THR A 129 23.45 13.60 27.02
N LEU A 130 23.73 13.05 25.84
CA LEU A 130 24.68 11.96 25.69
C LEU A 130 26.08 12.52 25.45
N VAL A 131 26.92 12.33 26.48
CA VAL A 131 28.36 12.51 26.46
C VAL A 131 28.97 11.61 25.38
N GLY A 132 29.90 12.18 24.62
CA GLY A 132 30.40 11.61 23.37
C GLY A 132 31.04 10.23 23.46
N ALA A 133 30.83 9.46 22.40
CA ALA A 133 31.74 8.42 21.95
C ALA A 133 32.04 8.69 20.47
N ALA A 134 33.32 8.82 20.13
CA ALA A 134 33.79 9.11 18.78
C ALA A 134 33.55 7.93 17.85
N ILE A 135 32.89 8.18 16.72
CA ILE A 135 32.85 7.27 15.57
C ILE A 135 34.20 7.41 14.84
N PRO A 136 34.95 6.33 14.55
CA PRO A 136 36.22 6.45 13.85
C PRO A 136 35.98 6.93 12.42
N GLN A 137 36.64 8.02 12.04
CA GLN A 137 36.66 8.49 10.66
C GLN A 137 37.40 7.48 9.77
N ILE A 138 36.78 7.10 8.66
CA ILE A 138 37.41 6.30 7.61
C ILE A 138 38.50 7.16 6.97
N ASP A 139 39.75 6.70 7.06
CA ASP A 139 40.89 7.36 6.44
C ASP A 139 40.84 7.19 4.91
N GLN A 140 40.43 8.27 4.22
CA GLN A 140 40.35 8.30 2.76
C GLN A 140 41.71 8.10 2.08
N ARG A 141 42.85 8.31 2.78
CA ARG A 141 44.19 7.97 2.25
C ARG A 141 44.43 6.47 2.22
N ALA A 142 44.05 5.74 3.26
CA ALA A 142 44.21 4.29 3.31
C ALA A 142 43.39 3.58 2.20
N VAL A 143 42.24 4.15 1.85
CA VAL A 143 41.42 3.67 0.72
C VAL A 143 42.06 4.01 -0.63
N ALA A 144 42.65 5.20 -0.77
CA ALA A 144 43.37 5.59 -1.99
C ALA A 144 44.64 4.75 -2.23
N GLU A 145 45.42 4.49 -1.19
CA GLU A 145 46.62 3.65 -1.25
C GLU A 145 46.29 2.18 -1.61
N ALA A 146 45.16 1.66 -1.10
CA ALA A 146 44.69 0.32 -1.45
C ALA A 146 44.25 0.20 -2.93
N VAL A 147 43.69 1.26 -3.49
CA VAL A 147 43.32 1.34 -4.92
C VAL A 147 44.56 1.49 -5.80
N GLU A 148 45.53 2.30 -5.38
CA GLU A 148 46.79 2.51 -6.09
C GLU A 148 47.62 1.21 -6.14
N HIS A 149 47.70 0.46 -5.02
CA HIS A 149 48.32 -0.87 -4.98
C HIS A 149 47.62 -1.90 -5.89
N ALA A 150 46.28 -1.82 -6.03
CA ALA A 150 45.52 -2.71 -6.92
C ALA A 150 45.73 -2.36 -8.41
N VAL A 151 45.99 -1.09 -8.73
CA VAL A 151 46.31 -0.61 -10.08
C VAL A 151 47.75 -0.97 -10.45
N GLU A 152 48.72 -0.77 -9.55
CA GLU A 152 50.13 -1.15 -9.76
C GLU A 152 50.32 -2.67 -9.88
N ALA A 153 49.53 -3.46 -9.16
CA ALA A 153 49.54 -4.92 -9.29
C ALA A 153 49.09 -5.41 -10.68
N ARG A 154 48.36 -4.57 -11.43
CA ARG A 154 47.85 -4.88 -12.77
C ARG A 154 48.75 -4.35 -13.90
N GLU A 155 49.69 -3.44 -13.60
CA GLU A 155 50.68 -2.93 -14.58
C GLU A 155 51.95 -3.78 -14.70
N ARG A 156 52.15 -4.81 -13.87
CA ARG A 156 53.28 -5.76 -13.99
C ARG A 156 53.09 -6.86 -15.04
N GLN A 157 51.93 -6.93 -15.69
CA GLN A 157 51.65 -7.90 -16.73
C GLN A 157 51.30 -7.12 -18.01
N ASP A 158 52.21 -7.17 -18.98
CA ASP A 158 52.16 -6.60 -20.34
C ASP A 158 52.54 -5.12 -20.55
N ARG A 159 53.75 -4.95 -21.11
CA ARG A 159 54.20 -3.82 -21.95
C ARG A 159 55.23 -4.34 -22.96
N PRO A 160 55.56 -3.65 -24.09
CA PRO A 160 55.25 -2.25 -24.48
C PRO A 160 54.73 -2.09 -25.96
N LYS A 161 54.18 -0.96 -26.42
CA LYS A 161 54.87 0.30 -26.73
C LYS A 161 53.91 1.49 -26.96
N THR A 162 54.45 2.64 -26.57
CA THR A 162 53.96 4.02 -26.48
C THR A 162 53.69 4.70 -27.82
N LEU A 163 52.88 5.77 -27.76
CA LEU A 163 52.99 7.07 -28.47
C LEU A 163 51.91 7.42 -29.52
N MET A 164 50.72 7.89 -29.08
CA MET A 164 50.00 9.01 -29.72
C MET A 164 48.79 9.45 -28.88
N TYR A 165 49.01 10.35 -27.91
CA TYR A 165 47.93 11.10 -27.23
C TYR A 165 48.09 12.57 -27.56
N THR A 166 47.32 13.09 -28.52
CA THR A 166 47.04 14.54 -28.65
C THR A 166 45.84 14.88 -29.55
N ALA A 167 44.89 13.97 -29.77
CA ALA A 167 43.72 14.26 -30.63
C ALA A 167 42.36 13.73 -30.13
N ILE A 168 42.23 13.26 -28.88
CA ILE A 168 40.95 12.76 -28.35
C ILE A 168 40.61 13.43 -27.00
N GLY A 169 40.77 14.75 -26.94
CA GLY A 169 40.27 15.55 -25.80
C GLY A 169 38.78 15.90 -25.90
N GLY A 170 38.17 15.76 -27.09
CA GLY A 170 36.79 16.21 -27.35
C GLY A 170 35.73 15.12 -27.50
N VAL A 171 36.10 13.83 -27.51
CA VAL A 171 35.15 12.72 -27.77
C VAL A 171 34.90 11.83 -26.55
N VAL A 172 35.73 11.93 -25.50
CA VAL A 172 35.61 11.06 -24.31
C VAL A 172 34.49 11.50 -23.35
N ALA A 173 34.04 12.76 -23.40
CA ALA A 173 32.95 13.23 -22.54
C ALA A 173 31.57 12.64 -22.90
N ILE A 174 31.37 12.20 -24.14
CA ILE A 174 30.08 11.62 -24.59
C ILE A 174 30.08 10.08 -24.46
N ALA A 175 31.25 9.43 -24.53
CA ALA A 175 31.34 7.97 -24.45
C ALA A 175 31.31 7.41 -23.02
N ILE A 176 31.65 8.20 -21.99
CA ILE A 176 31.63 7.74 -20.59
C ILE A 176 30.20 7.69 -20.03
N GLY A 177 29.29 8.57 -20.49
CA GLY A 177 27.88 8.55 -20.07
C GLY A 177 27.10 7.32 -20.54
N VAL A 178 27.40 6.82 -21.74
CA VAL A 178 26.74 5.63 -22.31
C VAL A 178 27.43 4.32 -21.89
N GLY A 179 28.75 4.33 -21.73
CA GLY A 179 29.53 3.15 -21.37
C GLY A 179 29.44 2.74 -19.90
N LEU A 180 29.28 3.70 -18.97
CA LEU A 180 29.13 3.36 -17.55
C LEU A 180 27.75 2.76 -17.24
N ALA A 181 26.68 3.21 -17.90
CA ALA A 181 25.36 2.59 -17.77
C ALA A 181 25.39 1.10 -18.20
N ALA A 182 26.09 0.78 -19.29
CA ALA A 182 26.22 -0.60 -19.77
C ALA A 182 27.15 -1.49 -18.91
N PHE A 183 28.03 -0.92 -18.09
CA PHE A 183 28.90 -1.69 -17.20
C PHE A 183 28.20 -2.11 -15.90
N PHE A 184 27.25 -1.30 -15.42
CA PHE A 184 26.41 -1.65 -14.26
C PHE A 184 25.19 -2.50 -14.64
N LEU A 185 24.62 -2.33 -15.84
CA LEU A 185 23.55 -3.15 -16.38
C LEU A 185 24.08 -4.46 -17.01
N ARG A 186 24.85 -5.27 -16.27
CA ARG A 186 25.10 -6.65 -16.71
C ARG A 186 23.87 -7.49 -16.36
N PRO A 187 23.07 -7.92 -17.34
CA PRO A 187 21.97 -8.82 -17.06
C PRO A 187 22.52 -10.08 -16.39
N THR A 188 21.71 -10.73 -15.55
CA THR A 188 21.98 -12.12 -15.17
C THR A 188 22.11 -12.97 -16.44
N SER A 189 22.68 -14.17 -16.33
CA SER A 189 22.98 -15.02 -17.51
C SER A 189 21.78 -15.33 -18.43
N ASP A 190 20.56 -15.01 -17.99
CA ASP A 190 19.28 -15.15 -18.69
C ASP A 190 18.68 -13.82 -19.21
N GLY A 191 19.34 -12.67 -19.02
CA GLY A 191 18.86 -11.37 -19.52
C GLY A 191 18.08 -10.52 -18.50
N SER A 192 17.86 -11.00 -17.27
CA SER A 192 17.11 -10.28 -16.24
C SER A 192 17.96 -9.22 -15.51
N LEU A 193 17.34 -8.18 -14.96
CA LEU A 193 18.03 -7.17 -14.15
C LEU A 193 18.18 -7.66 -12.71
N LYS A 194 19.26 -7.21 -12.05
CA LYS A 194 19.35 -7.34 -10.59
C LYS A 194 18.37 -6.37 -9.95
N GLU A 195 17.87 -6.71 -8.77
CA GLU A 195 16.92 -5.86 -8.05
C GLU A 195 17.50 -4.49 -7.71
N SER A 196 18.81 -4.40 -7.43
CA SER A 196 19.50 -3.12 -7.28
C SER A 196 19.38 -2.24 -8.53
N ASP A 197 19.51 -2.85 -9.71
CA ASP A 197 19.45 -2.13 -10.98
C ASP A 197 18.00 -1.70 -11.28
N ILE A 198 17.02 -2.52 -10.89
CA ILE A 198 15.60 -2.16 -10.97
C ILE A 198 15.30 -0.96 -10.09
N VAL A 199 15.76 -0.96 -8.83
CA VAL A 199 15.57 0.17 -7.89
C VAL A 199 16.25 1.43 -8.43
N ASP A 200 17.51 1.32 -8.86
CA ASP A 200 18.26 2.46 -9.39
C ASP A 200 17.62 3.06 -10.65
N ARG A 201 16.95 2.22 -11.43
CA ARG A 201 16.27 2.63 -12.64
C ARG A 201 14.90 3.24 -12.36
N GLU A 202 14.07 2.58 -11.56
CA GLU A 202 12.66 2.93 -11.36
C GLU A 202 12.43 3.96 -10.23
N LYS A 203 13.46 4.31 -9.44
CA LYS A 203 13.39 5.45 -8.52
C LYS A 203 13.09 6.78 -9.23
N PHE A 204 13.47 6.90 -10.50
CA PHE A 204 13.21 8.08 -11.34
C PHE A 204 11.78 8.12 -11.90
N ALA A 205 11.01 7.04 -11.72
CA ALA A 205 9.61 6.96 -12.11
C ALA A 205 8.64 6.91 -10.91
N THR A 206 9.16 6.80 -9.68
CA THR A 206 8.38 6.60 -8.47
C THR A 206 8.40 7.85 -7.61
N LEU A 207 7.22 8.39 -7.30
CA LEU A 207 7.04 9.61 -6.51
C LEU A 207 6.35 9.29 -5.18
N ARG A 208 6.65 10.05 -4.15
CA ARG A 208 5.83 10.11 -2.94
C ARG A 208 4.64 11.03 -3.20
N ILE A 209 3.49 10.68 -2.65
CA ILE A 209 2.26 11.49 -2.69
C ILE A 209 1.81 11.73 -1.27
N ASP A 210 1.63 13.00 -0.90
CA ASP A 210 1.09 13.41 0.39
C ASP A 210 -0.20 14.18 0.18
N ALA A 211 -1.21 13.85 0.97
CA ALA A 211 -2.47 14.58 1.06
C ALA A 211 -2.53 15.41 2.34
N TYR A 212 -2.83 16.68 2.17
CA TYR A 212 -2.84 17.69 3.23
C TYR A 212 -4.27 18.09 3.58
N ASP A 213 -4.54 18.20 4.87
CA ASP A 213 -5.79 18.74 5.39
C ASP A 213 -5.80 20.28 5.27
N PRO A 214 -6.94 20.96 5.56
CA PRO A 214 -7.01 22.41 5.50
C PRO A 214 -6.07 23.16 6.45
N ASN A 215 -5.54 22.49 7.49
CA ASN A 215 -4.58 23.07 8.43
C ASN A 215 -3.13 22.95 7.93
N GLY A 216 -2.91 22.20 6.84
CA GLY A 216 -1.59 21.93 6.30
C GLY A 216 -0.90 20.72 6.89
N ASP A 217 -1.62 19.87 7.61
CA ASP A 217 -1.11 18.61 8.17
C ASP A 217 -1.29 17.46 7.16
N ILE A 218 -0.27 16.61 7.05
CA ILE A 218 -0.37 15.41 6.21
C ILE A 218 -1.23 14.37 6.93
N PHE A 219 -2.36 13.99 6.33
CA PHE A 219 -3.28 13.01 6.92
C PHE A 219 -3.38 11.70 6.11
N SER A 220 -2.97 11.72 4.84
CA SER A 220 -2.78 10.52 4.02
C SER A 220 -1.49 10.64 3.22
N GLY A 221 -0.84 9.53 2.94
CA GLY A 221 0.41 9.50 2.20
C GLY A 221 0.71 8.13 1.64
N GLY A 222 1.35 8.10 0.49
CA GLY A 222 1.70 6.90 -0.24
C GLY A 222 2.67 7.19 -1.37
N SER A 223 2.60 6.36 -2.40
CA SER A 223 3.47 6.42 -3.57
C SER A 223 2.66 6.53 -4.85
N GLY A 224 3.34 6.87 -5.94
CA GLY A 224 2.76 6.89 -7.27
C GLY A 224 3.81 6.60 -8.33
N SER A 225 3.35 6.17 -9.50
CA SER A 225 4.17 5.91 -10.68
C SER A 225 3.90 6.95 -11.76
N ILE A 226 4.94 7.55 -12.34
CA ILE A 226 4.80 8.44 -13.50
C ILE A 226 4.43 7.59 -14.71
N ILE A 227 3.25 7.81 -15.28
CA ILE A 227 2.74 7.03 -16.42
C ILE A 227 2.76 7.80 -17.74
N ASP A 228 2.74 9.13 -17.69
CA ASP A 228 2.91 10.03 -18.83
C ASP A 228 3.69 11.26 -18.35
N LEU A 229 4.98 11.30 -18.65
CA LEU A 229 5.86 12.36 -18.16
C LEU A 229 5.55 13.71 -18.81
N ASP A 230 5.16 13.72 -20.09
CA ASP A 230 4.88 14.94 -20.84
C ASP A 230 3.63 15.64 -20.33
N LYS A 231 2.59 14.87 -19.96
CA LYS A 231 1.36 15.42 -19.37
C LYS A 231 1.45 15.60 -17.85
N GLY A 232 2.48 15.02 -17.22
CA GLY A 232 2.66 14.99 -15.78
C GLY A 232 1.68 14.08 -15.06
N PHE A 233 1.25 12.98 -15.68
CA PHE A 233 0.32 12.04 -15.06
C PHE A 233 1.03 11.01 -14.19
N VAL A 234 0.49 10.88 -12.97
CA VAL A 234 0.96 9.97 -11.93
C VAL A 234 -0.20 9.07 -11.52
N LEU A 235 0.01 7.76 -11.57
CA LEU A 235 -0.93 6.75 -11.11
C LEU A 235 -0.66 6.42 -9.63
N THR A 236 -1.71 6.33 -8.83
CA THR A 236 -1.63 5.96 -7.41
C THR A 236 -2.92 5.27 -6.97
N ASN A 237 -3.05 4.96 -5.68
CA ASN A 237 -4.29 4.48 -5.11
C ASN A 237 -5.29 5.59 -4.81
N ASN A 238 -6.59 5.28 -4.93
CA ASN A 238 -7.66 6.21 -4.58
C ASN A 238 -7.62 6.59 -3.10
N HIS A 239 -7.37 5.65 -2.19
CA HIS A 239 -7.27 5.97 -0.76
C HIS A 239 -6.08 6.87 -0.40
N VAL A 240 -5.08 7.02 -1.29
CA VAL A 240 -3.95 7.94 -1.12
C VAL A 240 -4.34 9.36 -1.55
N ALA A 241 -5.01 9.51 -2.69
CA ALA A 241 -5.17 10.80 -3.37
C ALA A 241 -6.59 11.41 -3.37
N SER A 242 -7.60 10.74 -2.80
CA SER A 242 -9.01 11.15 -2.92
C SER A 242 -9.46 12.30 -2.04
N VAL A 243 -8.62 12.79 -1.12
CA VAL A 243 -9.01 13.82 -0.14
C VAL A 243 -7.88 14.82 0.03
N GLY A 244 -8.22 16.10 0.25
CA GLY A 244 -7.27 17.15 0.61
C GLY A 244 -6.49 17.76 -0.56
N ALA A 245 -5.55 18.64 -0.23
CA ALA A 245 -4.60 19.19 -1.21
C ALA A 245 -3.46 18.19 -1.43
N LEU A 246 -3.07 17.95 -2.67
CA LEU A 246 -2.02 16.97 -2.98
C LEU A 246 -0.69 17.66 -3.25
N LYS A 247 0.38 17.07 -2.73
CA LYS A 247 1.75 17.36 -3.19
C LYS A 247 2.46 16.06 -3.52
N VAL A 248 3.31 16.11 -4.52
CA VAL A 248 4.26 15.05 -4.83
C VAL A 248 5.65 15.42 -4.38
N PHE A 249 6.41 14.41 -3.98
CA PHE A 249 7.82 14.56 -3.64
C PHE A 249 8.64 13.55 -4.43
N SER A 250 9.75 14.02 -5.01
CA SER A 250 10.75 13.15 -5.62
C SER A 250 11.97 13.07 -4.73
N GLU A 251 12.52 11.86 -4.54
CA GLU A 251 13.79 11.70 -3.84
C GLU A 251 14.94 12.49 -4.50
N ILE A 252 14.81 12.78 -5.80
CA ILE A 252 15.84 13.46 -6.59
C ILE A 252 15.91 14.94 -6.25
N THR A 253 14.77 15.65 -6.30
CA THR A 253 14.75 17.10 -6.04
C THR A 253 14.75 17.45 -4.57
N LYS A 254 14.27 16.53 -3.73
CA LYS A 254 13.97 16.81 -2.32
C LYS A 254 12.92 17.94 -2.14
N ASP A 255 12.24 18.32 -3.21
CA ASP A 255 11.21 19.37 -3.23
C ASP A 255 9.82 18.76 -3.34
N SER A 256 8.84 19.48 -2.80
CA SER A 256 7.42 19.16 -2.94
C SER A 256 6.79 20.01 -4.04
N ILE A 257 6.08 19.37 -4.96
CA ILE A 257 5.39 20.01 -6.08
C ILE A 257 3.89 19.82 -5.89
N ASP A 258 3.11 20.88 -6.11
CA ASP A 258 1.65 20.78 -6.02
C ASP A 258 1.10 19.85 -7.11
N ALA A 259 0.06 19.11 -6.74
CA ALA A 259 -0.58 18.13 -7.61
C ALA A 259 -2.10 18.22 -7.52
N GLU A 260 -2.77 17.77 -8.57
CA GLU A 260 -4.21 17.84 -8.73
C GLU A 260 -4.77 16.44 -8.97
N LEU A 261 -5.82 16.07 -8.25
CA LEU A 261 -6.59 14.88 -8.60
C LEU A 261 -7.32 15.14 -9.92
N VAL A 262 -7.02 14.34 -10.95
CA VAL A 262 -7.70 14.41 -12.24
C VAL A 262 -9.01 13.63 -12.17
N ALA A 263 -8.92 12.38 -11.72
CA ALA A 263 -10.04 11.45 -11.67
C ALA A 263 -9.69 10.25 -10.77
N ALA A 264 -10.71 9.52 -10.33
CA ALA A 264 -10.54 8.31 -9.53
C ALA A 264 -11.52 7.21 -9.95
N ALA A 265 -11.12 5.97 -9.68
CA ALA A 265 -11.90 4.75 -9.81
C ALA A 265 -11.95 4.05 -8.43
N PRO A 266 -12.88 4.45 -7.55
CA PRO A 266 -12.88 3.98 -6.16
C PRO A 266 -13.05 2.47 -6.00
N CYS A 267 -13.71 1.78 -6.93
CA CYS A 267 -13.91 0.34 -6.83
C CYS A 267 -12.68 -0.48 -7.22
N ASP A 268 -11.73 0.10 -7.93
CA ASP A 268 -10.44 -0.51 -8.22
C ASP A 268 -9.33 0.06 -7.35
N ASP A 269 -9.68 0.98 -6.44
CA ASP A 269 -8.75 1.78 -5.65
C ASP A 269 -7.64 2.45 -6.49
N LEU A 270 -7.97 2.98 -7.67
CA LEU A 270 -7.03 3.71 -8.52
C LEU A 270 -7.37 5.20 -8.59
N ALA A 271 -6.35 6.05 -8.62
CA ALA A 271 -6.49 7.48 -8.87
C ALA A 271 -5.43 7.99 -9.84
N LEU A 272 -5.85 8.93 -10.69
CA LEU A 272 -5.00 9.65 -11.62
C LEU A 272 -4.74 11.05 -11.07
N VAL A 273 -3.48 11.34 -10.80
CA VAL A 273 -3.01 12.64 -10.33
C VAL A 273 -2.23 13.32 -11.45
N ARG A 274 -2.36 14.64 -11.55
CA ARG A 274 -1.58 15.48 -12.46
C ARG A 274 -0.65 16.38 -11.67
N VAL A 275 0.59 16.46 -12.11
CA VAL A 275 1.62 17.33 -11.57
C VAL A 275 2.05 18.29 -12.69
N PRO A 276 1.52 19.53 -12.71
CA PRO A 276 1.86 20.50 -13.74
C PRO A 276 3.37 20.76 -13.80
N GLY A 277 3.96 20.70 -15.00
CA GLY A 277 5.39 20.97 -15.21
C GLY A 277 6.34 19.90 -14.66
N LEU A 278 5.86 18.68 -14.36
CA LEU A 278 6.67 17.61 -13.77
C LEU A 278 7.96 17.34 -14.54
N LYS A 279 7.88 17.27 -15.88
CA LYS A 279 9.03 17.02 -16.76
C LYS A 279 10.13 18.08 -16.61
N ASP A 280 9.73 19.33 -16.43
CA ASP A 280 10.66 20.47 -16.35
C ASP A 280 11.15 20.71 -14.93
N ALA A 281 10.42 20.21 -13.93
CA ALA A 281 10.76 20.36 -12.53
C ALA A 281 12.02 19.56 -12.13
N VAL A 282 12.32 18.47 -12.84
CA VAL A 282 13.38 17.54 -12.45
C VAL A 282 14.05 16.90 -13.67
N GLU A 283 15.35 17.11 -13.83
CA GLU A 283 16.13 16.40 -14.86
C GLU A 283 16.28 14.92 -14.48
N GLY A 284 16.08 14.03 -15.45
CA GLY A 284 16.26 12.58 -15.29
C GLY A 284 15.01 11.81 -14.85
N LEU A 285 13.87 12.47 -14.63
CA LEU A 285 12.60 11.74 -14.48
C LEU A 285 12.28 10.93 -15.73
N ARG A 286 11.57 9.84 -15.50
CA ARG A 286 11.09 8.94 -16.55
C ARG A 286 9.72 8.42 -16.19
N GLN A 287 9.01 7.94 -17.19
CA GLN A 287 7.81 7.17 -16.97
C GLN A 287 8.14 5.68 -16.81
N VAL A 288 7.23 4.96 -16.16
CA VAL A 288 7.29 3.51 -16.04
C VAL A 288 7.00 2.84 -17.38
N THR A 289 7.49 1.61 -17.52
CA THR A 289 7.06 0.69 -18.58
C THR A 289 6.13 -0.34 -17.98
N PHE A 290 4.98 -0.58 -18.59
CA PHE A 290 4.07 -1.65 -18.18
C PHE A 290 4.47 -2.97 -18.81
N GLY A 291 4.46 -4.03 -18.00
CA GLY A 291 4.73 -5.40 -18.42
C GLY A 291 3.43 -6.14 -18.78
N ASP A 292 3.58 -7.37 -19.24
CA ASP A 292 2.44 -8.24 -19.56
C ASP A 292 2.06 -9.12 -18.35
N ILE A 293 0.81 -8.99 -17.89
CA ILE A 293 0.28 -9.80 -16.80
C ILE A 293 -0.08 -11.23 -17.23
N ALA A 294 -0.33 -11.47 -18.52
CA ALA A 294 -0.71 -12.79 -19.03
C ALA A 294 0.44 -13.80 -18.91
N ALA A 295 1.68 -13.31 -18.90
CA ALA A 295 2.88 -14.12 -18.71
C ALA A 295 3.23 -14.37 -17.24
N LEU A 296 2.64 -13.62 -16.29
CA LEU A 296 3.01 -13.67 -14.88
C LEU A 296 2.66 -15.02 -14.25
N LYS A 297 3.65 -15.67 -13.63
CA LYS A 297 3.45 -16.95 -12.93
C LYS A 297 3.72 -16.83 -11.44
N GLN A 298 3.04 -17.70 -10.69
CA GLN A 298 3.36 -17.92 -9.29
C GLN A 298 4.84 -18.32 -9.12
N GLY A 299 5.51 -17.73 -8.15
CA GLY A 299 6.94 -17.94 -7.86
C GLY A 299 7.88 -16.98 -8.60
N GLU A 300 7.39 -16.19 -9.56
CA GLU A 300 8.21 -15.17 -10.20
C GLU A 300 8.63 -14.08 -9.22
N ARG A 301 9.90 -13.66 -9.29
CA ARG A 301 10.45 -12.62 -8.41
C ARG A 301 9.86 -11.26 -8.76
N VAL A 302 9.57 -10.49 -7.71
CA VAL A 302 9.00 -9.15 -7.83
C VAL A 302 9.66 -8.19 -6.86
N THR A 303 9.73 -6.93 -7.24
CA THR A 303 10.22 -5.83 -6.41
C THR A 303 9.13 -4.78 -6.25
N ALA A 304 8.72 -4.51 -5.02
CA ALA A 304 7.80 -3.43 -4.70
C ALA A 304 8.59 -2.18 -4.31
N LEU A 305 8.27 -1.05 -4.93
CA LEU A 305 8.84 0.25 -4.59
C LEU A 305 7.78 1.15 -3.96
N GLY A 306 8.22 2.00 -3.03
CA GLY A 306 7.40 3.07 -2.49
C GLY A 306 8.08 3.85 -1.38
N TYR A 307 7.42 4.87 -0.88
CA TYR A 307 7.90 5.76 0.17
C TYR A 307 7.12 5.49 1.45
N PRO A 308 7.77 5.05 2.54
CA PRO A 308 7.13 4.86 3.83
C PRO A 308 6.30 6.08 4.23
N GLY A 309 5.09 5.85 4.74
CA GLY A 309 4.07 6.90 4.89
C GLY A 309 4.44 8.06 5.83
N ALA A 310 3.58 9.07 5.84
CA ALA A 310 3.74 10.35 6.55
C ALA A 310 4.10 10.28 8.05
N ALA A 311 3.79 9.15 8.72
CA ALA A 311 4.06 8.93 10.13
C ALA A 311 5.57 8.80 10.48
N GLU A 312 6.45 8.60 9.50
CA GLU A 312 7.89 8.42 9.75
C GLU A 312 8.72 9.71 9.55
N GLY A 313 8.08 10.86 9.35
CA GLY A 313 8.75 12.16 9.25
C GLY A 313 9.79 12.21 8.12
N PHE A 314 11.06 12.52 8.46
CA PHE A 314 12.16 12.63 7.50
C PHE A 314 12.51 11.29 6.82
N LEU A 315 12.25 10.14 7.47
CA LEU A 315 12.54 8.81 6.91
C LEU A 315 11.60 8.44 5.75
N GLY A 316 10.39 9.01 5.71
CA GLY A 316 9.46 8.83 4.59
C GLY A 316 9.86 9.54 3.30
N ARG A 317 11.04 10.19 3.23
CA ARG A 317 11.56 10.85 2.02
C ARG A 317 12.55 9.99 1.24
N SER A 318 12.88 8.80 1.74
CA SER A 318 13.74 7.85 1.05
C SER A 318 12.87 6.77 0.41
N LEU A 319 13.20 6.39 -0.82
CA LEU A 319 12.55 5.27 -1.48
C LEU A 319 12.89 3.97 -0.73
N SER A 320 11.85 3.22 -0.40
CA SER A 320 11.93 1.85 0.09
C SER A 320 11.75 0.88 -1.07
N ALA A 321 12.50 -0.22 -1.00
CA ALA A 321 12.39 -1.34 -1.93
C ALA A 321 12.30 -2.64 -1.14
N THR A 322 11.29 -3.45 -1.46
CA THR A 322 11.13 -4.78 -0.88
C THR A 322 11.01 -5.79 -2.02
N THR A 323 11.58 -6.97 -1.82
CA THR A 323 11.58 -8.02 -2.85
C THR A 323 10.92 -9.26 -2.29
N GLY A 324 10.22 -9.98 -3.16
CA GLY A 324 9.57 -11.24 -2.86
C GLY A 324 9.26 -11.99 -4.14
N VAL A 325 8.20 -12.78 -4.12
CA VAL A 325 7.67 -13.49 -5.27
C VAL A 325 6.18 -13.25 -5.42
N VAL A 326 5.64 -13.56 -6.60
CA VAL A 326 4.21 -13.73 -6.80
C VAL A 326 3.75 -14.96 -6.03
N SER A 327 3.03 -14.76 -4.92
CA SER A 327 2.49 -15.86 -4.12
C SER A 327 1.25 -16.48 -4.77
N LYS A 328 0.39 -15.66 -5.38
CA LYS A 328 -0.77 -16.08 -6.17
C LYS A 328 -1.08 -15.05 -7.25
N VAL A 329 -1.55 -15.52 -8.40
CA VAL A 329 -2.16 -14.68 -9.43
C VAL A 329 -3.68 -14.78 -9.32
N LYS A 330 -4.39 -13.72 -9.70
CA LYS A 330 -5.85 -13.68 -9.79
C LYS A 330 -6.57 -14.11 -8.49
N THR A 331 -6.16 -13.53 -7.36
CA THR A 331 -6.85 -13.76 -6.08
C THR A 331 -7.82 -12.62 -5.77
N VAL A 332 -8.51 -12.74 -4.63
CA VAL A 332 -9.38 -11.71 -4.06
C VAL A 332 -8.71 -11.05 -2.87
N TYR A 333 -8.91 -9.74 -2.74
CA TYR A 333 -8.76 -9.01 -1.49
C TYR A 333 -10.15 -8.69 -0.94
N ASP A 334 -10.48 -9.28 0.20
CA ASP A 334 -11.71 -9.02 0.95
C ASP A 334 -11.37 -8.79 2.42
N GLN A 335 -11.60 -7.56 2.88
CA GLN A 335 -11.43 -7.21 4.28
C GLN A 335 -12.56 -6.24 4.68
N PRO A 336 -13.73 -6.77 5.07
CA PRO A 336 -14.86 -5.96 5.50
C PRO A 336 -14.46 -5.04 6.65
N GLY A 337 -14.91 -3.78 6.61
CA GLY A 337 -14.63 -2.78 7.64
C GLY A 337 -13.25 -2.10 7.55
N SER A 338 -12.38 -2.48 6.61
CA SER A 338 -11.08 -1.81 6.38
C SER A 338 -11.19 -0.39 5.83
N GLY A 339 -12.35 -0.05 5.25
CA GLY A 339 -12.57 1.17 4.47
C GLY A 339 -11.97 1.12 3.06
N LEU A 340 -11.44 -0.03 2.64
CA LEU A 340 -10.91 -0.29 1.30
C LEU A 340 -11.91 -1.13 0.49
N PRO A 341 -11.90 -1.03 -0.87
CA PRO A 341 -12.82 -1.80 -1.70
C PRO A 341 -12.48 -3.29 -1.69
N PHE A 342 -13.50 -4.11 -1.95
CA PHE A 342 -13.33 -5.49 -2.37
C PHE A 342 -12.69 -5.49 -3.76
N LEU A 343 -11.51 -6.11 -3.88
CA LEU A 343 -10.78 -6.17 -5.14
C LEU A 343 -10.69 -7.62 -5.61
N ILE A 344 -10.92 -7.83 -6.89
CA ILE A 344 -10.77 -9.14 -7.54
C ILE A 344 -9.59 -9.14 -8.48
N ASN A 345 -9.15 -10.34 -8.86
CA ASN A 345 -8.01 -10.56 -9.75
C ASN A 345 -6.70 -9.90 -9.31
N VAL A 346 -6.54 -9.61 -8.01
CA VAL A 346 -5.33 -8.99 -7.49
C VAL A 346 -4.15 -9.97 -7.53
N ILE A 347 -2.94 -9.42 -7.61
CA ILE A 347 -1.69 -10.15 -7.46
C ILE A 347 -1.42 -10.25 -5.96
N GLN A 348 -1.17 -11.45 -5.45
CA GLN A 348 -0.66 -11.64 -4.10
C GLN A 348 0.85 -11.81 -4.14
N THR A 349 1.56 -11.18 -3.21
CA THR A 349 3.02 -11.29 -3.06
C THR A 349 3.41 -11.44 -1.60
N ASP A 350 4.56 -12.02 -1.34
CA ASP A 350 5.21 -12.02 -0.02
C ASP A 350 6.24 -10.88 0.12
N ALA A 351 6.46 -10.09 -0.94
CA ALA A 351 7.20 -8.84 -0.86
C ALA A 351 6.55 -7.95 0.20
N ALA A 352 7.39 -7.26 1.00
CA ALA A 352 6.86 -6.48 2.10
C ALA A 352 6.09 -5.24 1.61
N ILE A 353 4.76 -5.29 1.70
CA ILE A 353 3.87 -4.17 1.39
C ILE A 353 3.38 -3.55 2.70
N ASN A 354 4.01 -2.43 3.09
CA ASN A 354 3.68 -1.67 4.30
C ASN A 354 3.06 -0.31 3.93
N PRO A 355 2.43 0.41 4.88
CA PRO A 355 1.96 1.77 4.66
C PRO A 355 3.07 2.65 4.04
N GLY A 356 2.74 3.27 2.90
CA GLY A 356 3.71 4.00 2.08
C GLY A 356 4.02 3.36 0.73
N ASN A 357 3.99 2.03 0.64
CA ASN A 357 4.09 1.34 -0.66
C ASN A 357 2.83 1.49 -1.50
N SER A 358 1.66 1.73 -0.88
CA SER A 358 0.39 1.97 -1.57
C SER A 358 0.54 2.97 -2.72
N GLY A 359 0.10 2.57 -3.91
CA GLY A 359 0.14 3.38 -5.13
C GLY A 359 1.47 3.33 -5.88
N GLY A 360 2.54 2.79 -5.27
CA GLY A 360 3.83 2.54 -5.90
C GLY A 360 3.81 1.30 -6.80
N PRO A 361 4.85 1.09 -7.63
CA PRO A 361 4.88 -0.02 -8.58
C PRO A 361 5.29 -1.35 -7.93
N LEU A 362 4.64 -2.43 -8.37
CA LEU A 362 5.14 -3.81 -8.27
C LEU A 362 5.80 -4.16 -9.59
N LEU A 363 7.09 -4.51 -9.56
CA LEU A 363 7.94 -4.66 -10.74
C LEU A 363 8.37 -6.10 -10.93
N ASN A 364 8.40 -6.58 -12.18
CA ASN A 364 9.07 -7.83 -12.55
C ASN A 364 10.60 -7.66 -12.66
N LEU A 365 11.33 -8.73 -12.98
CA LEU A 365 12.80 -8.69 -13.14
C LEU A 365 13.30 -7.88 -14.36
N ASN A 366 12.42 -7.46 -15.26
CA ASN A 366 12.75 -6.51 -16.32
C ASN A 366 12.56 -5.06 -15.87
N GLY A 367 12.11 -4.85 -14.62
CA GLY A 367 11.69 -3.58 -14.04
C GLY A 367 10.44 -3.01 -14.71
N GLU A 368 9.61 -3.86 -15.32
CA GLU A 368 8.32 -3.46 -15.86
C GLU A 368 7.26 -3.57 -14.76
N VAL A 369 6.35 -2.61 -14.71
CA VAL A 369 5.24 -2.60 -13.76
C VAL A 369 4.28 -3.72 -14.14
N ILE A 370 3.99 -4.61 -13.19
CA ILE A 370 2.99 -5.67 -13.30
C ILE A 370 1.78 -5.41 -12.40
N GLY A 371 1.90 -4.50 -11.44
CA GLY A 371 0.77 -4.03 -10.65
C GLY A 371 1.05 -2.76 -9.86
N VAL A 372 0.00 -2.20 -9.26
CA VAL A 372 0.05 -1.07 -8.32
C VAL A 372 -0.09 -1.63 -6.91
N ASN A 373 0.94 -1.45 -6.08
CA ASN A 373 0.96 -1.93 -4.71
C ASN A 373 -0.25 -1.40 -3.94
N PHE A 374 -0.90 -2.29 -3.20
CA PHE A 374 -2.07 -1.99 -2.41
C PHE A 374 -1.77 -2.43 -0.97
N ALA A 375 -1.41 -1.47 -0.11
CA ALA A 375 -1.02 -1.81 1.26
C ALA A 375 -2.23 -2.25 2.08
N ILE A 376 -2.03 -3.34 2.82
CA ILE A 376 -3.04 -3.87 3.71
C ILE A 376 -3.10 -2.98 4.96
N ARG A 377 -4.31 -2.54 5.30
CA ARG A 377 -4.59 -2.02 6.64
C ARG A 377 -4.79 -3.21 7.59
N SER A 378 -3.69 -3.79 8.09
CA SER A 378 -3.76 -4.77 9.19
C SER A 378 -3.83 -4.02 10.53
N GLU A 379 -4.52 -4.59 11.53
CA GLU A 379 -4.61 -4.02 12.88
C GLU A 379 -3.22 -3.83 13.52
N VAL A 380 -2.23 -4.64 13.10
CA VAL A 380 -0.85 -4.62 13.58
C VAL A 380 0.03 -3.65 12.79
N ARG A 381 -0.47 -3.06 11.67
CA ARG A 381 0.27 -2.20 10.71
C ARG A 381 1.61 -2.78 10.22
N ALA A 382 1.84 -4.08 10.42
CA ALA A 382 3.00 -4.81 9.94
C ALA A 382 2.56 -5.87 8.94
N ASN A 383 3.33 -6.03 7.85
CA ASN A 383 3.12 -7.12 6.91
C ASN A 383 3.42 -8.48 7.58
N SER A 384 2.46 -9.39 7.55
CA SER A 384 2.62 -10.79 7.98
C SER A 384 3.10 -11.72 6.86
N GLY A 385 3.69 -11.18 5.79
CA GLY A 385 4.11 -11.92 4.60
C GLY A 385 3.01 -12.08 3.54
N VAL A 386 1.98 -11.24 3.57
CA VAL A 386 0.90 -11.21 2.58
C VAL A 386 0.71 -9.76 2.15
N GLY A 387 1.01 -9.47 0.89
CA GLY A 387 0.77 -8.19 0.23
C GLY A 387 -0.05 -8.37 -1.04
N PHE A 388 -0.69 -7.29 -1.48
CA PHE A 388 -1.51 -7.29 -2.69
C PHE A 388 -1.11 -6.17 -3.64
N ALA A 389 -1.36 -6.37 -4.93
CA ALA A 389 -1.25 -5.34 -5.95
C ALA A 389 -2.38 -5.45 -6.98
N ILE A 390 -2.88 -4.30 -7.43
CA ILE A 390 -3.86 -4.19 -8.51
C ILE A 390 -3.13 -4.45 -9.84
N PRO A 391 -3.53 -5.43 -10.65
CA PRO A 391 -2.78 -5.84 -11.84
C PRO A 391 -2.84 -4.77 -12.93
N VAL A 392 -1.79 -4.72 -13.77
CA VAL A 392 -1.75 -3.77 -14.91
C VAL A 392 -2.83 -3.98 -15.96
N SER A 393 -3.46 -5.16 -16.03
CA SER A 393 -4.65 -5.35 -16.88
C SER A 393 -5.80 -4.43 -16.47
N VAL A 394 -6.01 -4.21 -15.17
CA VAL A 394 -7.01 -3.26 -14.66
C VAL A 394 -6.56 -1.83 -14.98
N VAL A 395 -5.28 -1.51 -14.79
CA VAL A 395 -4.71 -0.20 -15.11
C VAL A 395 -4.93 0.16 -16.59
N HIS A 396 -4.60 -0.74 -17.51
CA HIS A 396 -4.76 -0.54 -18.95
C HIS A 396 -6.19 -0.25 -19.38
N ARG A 397 -7.17 -0.69 -18.57
CA ARG A 397 -8.58 -0.50 -18.86
C ARG A 397 -9.17 0.74 -18.19
N VAL A 398 -8.78 0.98 -16.95
CA VAL A 398 -9.34 2.06 -16.13
C VAL A 398 -8.70 3.40 -16.49
N VAL A 399 -7.36 3.47 -16.61
CA VAL A 399 -6.63 4.74 -16.74
C VAL A 399 -7.00 5.51 -18.01
N PRO A 400 -7.12 4.90 -19.22
CA PRO A 400 -7.56 5.65 -20.40
C PRO A 400 -8.91 6.33 -20.19
N ALA A 401 -9.88 5.66 -19.58
CA ALA A 401 -11.18 6.25 -19.26
C ALA A 401 -11.05 7.40 -18.23
N LEU A 402 -10.20 7.25 -17.22
CA LEU A 402 -9.93 8.35 -16.28
C LEU A 402 -9.33 9.58 -16.98
N ILE A 403 -8.48 9.38 -18.00
CA ILE A 403 -7.90 10.47 -18.80
C ILE A 403 -8.96 11.11 -19.70
N ASP A 404 -9.77 10.32 -20.39
CA ASP A 404 -10.63 10.81 -21.47
C ASP A 404 -11.97 11.37 -20.99
N GLN A 405 -12.59 10.72 -19.99
CA GLN A 405 -13.94 11.07 -19.51
C GLN A 405 -13.98 11.44 -18.02
N GLY A 406 -12.90 11.24 -17.27
CA GLY A 406 -12.80 11.60 -15.85
C GLY A 406 -13.46 10.60 -14.89
N TYR A 407 -13.93 9.45 -15.37
CA TYR A 407 -14.50 8.37 -14.58
C TYR A 407 -14.36 7.03 -15.32
N PHE A 408 -14.64 5.91 -14.65
CA PHE A 408 -14.73 4.61 -15.30
C PHE A 408 -16.14 4.05 -15.15
N ASN A 409 -16.77 3.69 -16.27
CA ASN A 409 -18.10 3.07 -16.28
C ASN A 409 -17.96 1.56 -16.11
N TYR A 410 -18.37 1.07 -14.95
CA TYR A 410 -18.25 -0.34 -14.62
C TYR A 410 -19.31 -1.16 -15.36
N PRO A 411 -18.93 -2.27 -16.02
CA PRO A 411 -19.86 -3.24 -16.56
C PRO A 411 -20.78 -3.81 -15.48
N TYR A 412 -22.04 -4.02 -15.83
CA TYR A 412 -23.06 -4.42 -14.86
C TYR A 412 -24.11 -5.33 -15.48
N LEU A 413 -24.27 -6.51 -14.88
CA LEU A 413 -25.32 -7.45 -15.27
C LEU A 413 -26.65 -7.18 -14.58
N GLY A 414 -26.68 -6.56 -13.40
CA GLY A 414 -27.93 -6.41 -12.66
C GLY A 414 -28.37 -7.62 -11.86
N ILE A 415 -27.42 -8.40 -11.36
CA ILE A 415 -27.67 -9.56 -10.47
C ILE A 415 -27.01 -9.37 -9.11
N ALA A 416 -27.57 -10.00 -8.09
CA ALA A 416 -26.87 -10.37 -6.87
C ALA A 416 -26.89 -11.89 -6.74
N GLY A 417 -25.83 -12.44 -6.15
CA GLY A 417 -25.63 -13.89 -6.13
C GLY A 417 -24.41 -14.29 -5.32
N SER A 418 -24.09 -15.57 -5.41
CA SER A 418 -22.92 -16.14 -4.77
C SER A 418 -22.38 -17.33 -5.56
N THR A 419 -21.09 -17.60 -5.40
CA THR A 419 -20.50 -18.87 -5.86
C THR A 419 -21.29 -20.05 -5.29
N ILE A 420 -21.58 -21.05 -6.12
CA ILE A 420 -22.21 -22.29 -5.66
C ILE A 420 -21.34 -22.93 -4.60
N ASN A 421 -21.96 -23.28 -3.49
CA ASN A 421 -21.36 -24.08 -2.42
C ASN A 421 -22.23 -25.32 -2.17
N PRO A 422 -21.76 -26.29 -1.36
CA PRO A 422 -22.52 -27.53 -1.12
C PRO A 422 -23.95 -27.31 -0.60
N ILE A 423 -24.16 -26.28 0.22
CA ILE A 423 -25.47 -25.95 0.79
C ILE A 423 -26.43 -25.47 -0.31
N ILE A 424 -25.95 -24.60 -1.20
CA ILE A 424 -26.74 -24.11 -2.34
C ILE A 424 -27.03 -25.26 -3.31
N ALA A 425 -26.01 -26.08 -3.63
CA ALA A 425 -26.16 -27.19 -4.55
C ALA A 425 -27.19 -28.22 -4.06
N GLU A 426 -27.16 -28.58 -2.78
CA GLU A 426 -28.15 -29.48 -2.17
C GLU A 426 -29.55 -28.86 -2.19
N ARG A 427 -29.68 -27.59 -1.81
CA ARG A 427 -30.97 -26.88 -1.75
C ARG A 427 -31.63 -26.72 -3.11
N GLN A 428 -30.83 -26.52 -4.15
CA GLN A 428 -31.29 -26.32 -5.53
C GLN A 428 -31.32 -27.64 -6.32
N GLU A 429 -31.06 -28.78 -5.67
CA GLU A 429 -31.04 -30.12 -6.27
C GLU A 429 -30.14 -30.19 -7.52
N LEU A 430 -28.99 -29.50 -7.47
CA LEU A 430 -28.07 -29.40 -8.61
C LEU A 430 -27.36 -30.73 -8.85
N PRO A 431 -27.00 -31.04 -10.12
CA PRO A 431 -26.14 -32.17 -10.45
C PRO A 431 -24.84 -32.15 -9.63
N GLU A 432 -24.38 -33.34 -9.24
CA GLU A 432 -23.16 -33.49 -8.44
C GLU A 432 -21.97 -32.85 -9.15
N GLY A 433 -21.24 -32.00 -8.42
CA GLY A 433 -20.05 -31.30 -8.94
C GLY A 433 -20.35 -30.08 -9.81
N MET A 434 -21.61 -29.66 -9.97
CA MET A 434 -21.94 -28.42 -10.66
C MET A 434 -21.33 -27.21 -9.95
N LEU A 435 -20.59 -26.40 -10.70
CA LEU A 435 -20.01 -25.13 -10.27
C LEU A 435 -20.67 -23.99 -11.02
N GLY A 436 -20.52 -22.77 -10.52
CA GLY A 436 -21.07 -21.58 -11.15
C GLY A 436 -21.52 -20.54 -10.14
N VAL A 437 -22.36 -19.63 -10.62
CA VAL A 437 -22.91 -18.52 -9.85
C VAL A 437 -24.40 -18.70 -9.68
N PHE A 438 -24.84 -18.83 -8.43
CA PHE A 438 -26.26 -18.81 -8.07
C PHE A 438 -26.77 -17.37 -8.04
N VAL A 439 -27.80 -17.08 -8.84
CA VAL A 439 -28.49 -15.79 -8.87
C VAL A 439 -29.55 -15.76 -7.77
N SER A 440 -29.27 -15.02 -6.70
CA SER A 440 -30.20 -14.88 -5.58
C SER A 440 -31.22 -13.75 -5.76
N GLN A 441 -30.88 -12.75 -6.57
CA GLN A 441 -31.75 -11.59 -6.80
C GLN A 441 -31.44 -10.91 -8.14
N ILE A 442 -32.48 -10.41 -8.80
CA ILE A 442 -32.34 -9.47 -9.93
C ILE A 442 -32.33 -8.03 -9.42
N ALA A 443 -31.13 -7.46 -9.33
CA ALA A 443 -30.86 -6.14 -8.77
C ALA A 443 -30.98 -4.98 -9.79
N GLY A 444 -30.95 -5.28 -11.09
CA GLY A 444 -30.89 -4.26 -12.15
C GLY A 444 -31.67 -4.62 -13.40
N THR A 445 -31.76 -3.66 -14.33
CA THR A 445 -32.47 -3.82 -15.60
C THR A 445 -31.77 -4.71 -16.63
N PRO A 446 -30.42 -4.82 -16.75
CA PRO A 446 -29.82 -5.61 -17.82
C PRO A 446 -30.22 -7.10 -17.77
N ALA A 447 -30.01 -7.76 -16.62
CA ALA A 447 -30.43 -9.13 -16.38
C ALA A 447 -31.93 -9.33 -16.55
N ARG A 448 -32.75 -8.40 -16.03
CA ARG A 448 -34.21 -8.46 -16.19
C ARG A 448 -34.65 -8.40 -17.66
N ASN A 449 -34.03 -7.52 -18.44
CA ASN A 449 -34.35 -7.35 -19.85
C ASN A 449 -33.92 -8.55 -20.69
N ALA A 450 -32.81 -9.21 -20.31
CA ALA A 450 -32.33 -10.44 -20.92
C ALA A 450 -33.15 -11.68 -20.53
N GLY A 451 -34.03 -11.58 -19.52
CA GLY A 451 -34.82 -12.72 -19.04
C GLY A 451 -34.08 -13.64 -18.06
N ILE A 452 -33.03 -13.15 -17.40
CA ILE A 452 -32.41 -13.84 -16.26
C ILE A 452 -33.37 -13.79 -15.06
N GLU A 453 -33.47 -14.90 -14.35
CA GLU A 453 -34.41 -15.12 -13.26
C GLU A 453 -33.69 -15.46 -11.95
N GLU A 454 -34.40 -15.29 -10.83
CA GLU A 454 -33.89 -15.77 -9.54
C GLU A 454 -33.85 -17.30 -9.55
N ASN A 455 -32.84 -17.86 -8.88
CA ASN A 455 -32.46 -19.28 -8.89
C ASN A 455 -31.77 -19.78 -10.16
N ASP A 456 -31.56 -18.93 -11.16
CA ASP A 456 -30.64 -19.26 -12.25
C ASP A 456 -29.25 -19.58 -11.74
N ILE A 457 -28.60 -20.54 -12.39
CA ILE A 457 -27.17 -20.83 -12.22
C ILE A 457 -26.43 -20.38 -13.47
N ILE A 458 -25.56 -19.37 -13.36
CA ILE A 458 -24.67 -18.99 -14.46
C ILE A 458 -23.47 -19.93 -14.47
N LEU A 459 -23.31 -20.66 -15.57
CA LEU A 459 -22.26 -21.66 -15.82
C LEU A 459 -21.15 -21.13 -16.76
N GLY A 460 -21.41 -20.03 -17.45
CA GLY A 460 -20.47 -19.46 -18.41
C GLY A 460 -20.89 -18.10 -18.93
N ILE A 461 -19.91 -17.36 -19.43
CA ILE A 461 -20.07 -16.11 -20.16
C ILE A 461 -19.21 -16.17 -21.42
N ASP A 462 -19.86 -16.00 -22.58
CA ASP A 462 -19.30 -16.30 -23.89
C ASP A 462 -18.65 -17.70 -23.93
N ASP A 463 -17.39 -17.79 -24.33
CA ASP A 463 -16.63 -19.04 -24.37
C ASP A 463 -15.92 -19.38 -23.04
N VAL A 464 -16.13 -18.58 -21.98
CA VAL A 464 -15.46 -18.73 -20.69
C VAL A 464 -16.36 -19.46 -19.70
N GLU A 465 -15.83 -20.55 -19.13
CA GLU A 465 -16.47 -21.26 -18.02
C GLU A 465 -16.43 -20.40 -16.74
N VAL A 466 -17.58 -20.28 -16.07
CA VAL A 466 -17.72 -19.56 -14.81
C VAL A 466 -17.86 -20.58 -13.70
N ARG A 467 -16.90 -20.63 -12.78
CA ARG A 467 -16.92 -21.56 -11.63
C ARG A 467 -17.24 -20.85 -10.32
N SER A 468 -17.04 -19.54 -10.29
CA SER A 468 -17.19 -18.69 -9.12
C SER A 468 -17.71 -17.30 -9.48
N PHE A 469 -18.22 -16.57 -8.49
CA PHE A 469 -18.66 -15.18 -8.65
C PHE A 469 -17.50 -14.28 -9.05
N GLU A 470 -16.32 -14.57 -8.52
CA GLU A 470 -15.06 -13.92 -8.85
C GLU A 470 -14.70 -14.09 -10.33
N ASP A 471 -14.92 -15.27 -10.93
CA ASP A 471 -14.69 -15.49 -12.36
C ASP A 471 -15.61 -14.61 -13.21
N LEU A 472 -16.90 -14.53 -12.82
CA LEU A 472 -17.90 -13.74 -13.53
C LEU A 472 -17.57 -12.24 -13.47
N ILE A 473 -17.35 -11.70 -12.28
CA ILE A 473 -16.97 -10.27 -12.12
C ILE A 473 -15.61 -10.01 -12.78
N GLY A 474 -14.68 -10.95 -12.69
CA GLY A 474 -13.37 -10.88 -13.34
C GLY A 474 -13.47 -10.71 -14.83
N TYR A 475 -14.25 -11.58 -15.49
CA TYR A 475 -14.51 -11.48 -16.92
C TYR A 475 -15.18 -10.16 -17.29
N LEU A 476 -16.17 -9.71 -16.51
CA LEU A 476 -16.83 -8.43 -16.77
C LEU A 476 -15.82 -7.27 -16.77
N ILE A 477 -15.01 -7.18 -15.71
CA ILE A 477 -14.02 -6.12 -15.50
C ILE A 477 -12.85 -6.20 -16.48
N THR A 478 -12.49 -7.37 -17.04
CA THR A 478 -11.35 -7.45 -17.98
C THR A 478 -11.74 -7.56 -19.44
N SER A 479 -12.95 -8.04 -19.76
CA SER A 479 -13.32 -8.47 -21.12
C SER A 479 -14.62 -7.89 -21.69
N THR A 480 -15.39 -7.12 -20.93
CA THR A 480 -16.69 -6.59 -21.41
C THR A 480 -16.82 -5.08 -21.25
N GLU A 481 -17.51 -4.37 -22.14
CA GLU A 481 -17.83 -2.94 -21.95
C GLU A 481 -19.34 -2.72 -21.78
N PRO A 482 -19.78 -1.64 -21.10
CA PRO A 482 -21.19 -1.28 -21.13
C PRO A 482 -21.70 -1.07 -22.56
N GLY A 483 -22.84 -1.66 -22.87
CA GLY A 483 -23.43 -1.71 -24.21
C GLY A 483 -23.00 -2.92 -25.06
N GLN A 484 -22.05 -3.73 -24.59
CA GLN A 484 -21.65 -4.97 -25.27
C GLN A 484 -22.64 -6.10 -24.99
N ASP A 485 -22.96 -6.88 -26.01
CA ASP A 485 -23.73 -8.11 -25.86
C ASP A 485 -22.82 -9.29 -25.47
N VAL A 486 -23.27 -10.09 -24.50
CA VAL A 486 -22.59 -11.30 -24.03
C VAL A 486 -23.57 -12.47 -24.00
N ASN A 487 -23.06 -13.68 -24.18
CA ASN A 487 -23.86 -14.90 -24.10
C ASN A 487 -23.67 -15.59 -22.74
N LEU A 488 -24.70 -15.61 -21.90
CA LEU A 488 -24.66 -16.34 -20.64
C LEU A 488 -25.16 -17.76 -20.84
N ARG A 489 -24.34 -18.75 -20.48
CA ARG A 489 -24.80 -20.13 -20.33
C ARG A 489 -25.40 -20.29 -18.94
N VAL A 490 -26.69 -20.55 -18.87
CA VAL A 490 -27.49 -20.58 -17.64
C VAL A 490 -28.14 -21.94 -17.48
N TYR A 491 -28.14 -22.50 -16.27
CA TYR A 491 -28.90 -23.68 -15.92
C TYR A 491 -30.16 -23.28 -15.15
N ARG A 492 -31.31 -23.69 -15.68
CA ARG A 492 -32.66 -23.40 -15.16
C ARG A 492 -33.54 -24.63 -15.36
N ASP A 493 -34.31 -25.00 -14.34
CA ASP A 493 -35.31 -26.08 -14.42
C ASP A 493 -34.78 -27.42 -14.97
N GLY A 494 -33.50 -27.73 -14.71
CA GLY A 494 -32.89 -28.98 -15.15
C GLY A 494 -32.18 -28.93 -16.51
N GLU A 495 -32.24 -27.81 -17.22
CA GLU A 495 -31.70 -27.66 -18.57
C GLU A 495 -30.72 -26.48 -18.68
N GLU A 496 -29.71 -26.62 -19.53
CA GLU A 496 -28.82 -25.52 -19.91
C GLU A 496 -29.42 -24.73 -21.09
N GLN A 497 -29.39 -23.42 -20.98
CA GLN A 497 -29.82 -22.48 -22.02
C GLN A 497 -28.79 -21.37 -22.21
N ILE A 498 -28.79 -20.76 -23.38
CA ILE A 498 -27.96 -19.59 -23.69
C ILE A 498 -28.86 -18.37 -23.71
N ILE A 499 -28.51 -17.36 -22.91
CA ILE A 499 -29.23 -16.10 -22.80
C ILE A 499 -28.29 -14.97 -23.24
N GLU A 500 -28.65 -14.30 -24.33
CA GLU A 500 -27.96 -13.08 -24.77
C GLU A 500 -28.34 -11.91 -23.86
N LEU A 501 -27.34 -11.19 -23.37
CA LEU A 501 -27.52 -10.07 -22.44
C LEU A 501 -26.66 -8.89 -22.89
N THR A 502 -27.28 -7.72 -23.05
CA THR A 502 -26.57 -6.45 -23.21
C THR A 502 -26.08 -5.93 -21.87
N VAL A 503 -24.77 -5.84 -21.69
CA VAL A 503 -24.12 -5.41 -20.45
C VAL A 503 -24.47 -3.94 -20.17
N GLY A 504 -24.93 -3.65 -18.96
CA GLY A 504 -25.28 -2.28 -18.56
C GLY A 504 -24.12 -1.51 -17.93
N GLU A 505 -24.37 -0.23 -17.67
CA GLU A 505 -23.54 0.57 -16.77
C GLU A 505 -24.00 0.36 -15.32
N ARG A 506 -23.04 0.16 -14.41
CA ARG A 506 -23.35 0.09 -12.99
C ARG A 506 -23.86 1.45 -12.51
N PRO A 507 -25.02 1.51 -11.82
CA PRO A 507 -25.49 2.75 -11.20
C PRO A 507 -24.43 3.36 -10.29
N ARG A 508 -24.34 4.69 -10.29
CA ARG A 508 -23.37 5.47 -9.51
C ARG A 508 -23.79 5.64 -8.06
#